data_AF-A0A1C6JJW3-F1
#
_entry.id   AF-A0A1C6JJW3-F1
#
_cell.length_a   1.000
_cell.length_b   1.000
_cell.length_c   1.000
_cell.angle_alpha   90.00
_cell.angle_beta   90.00
_cell.angle_gamma   90.00
#
_symmetry.space_group_name_H-M   'P 1'
#
loop_
_entity.id
_entity.type
_entity.pdbx_description
1 polymer ?
#
loop_
_entity_poly.entity_id
_entity_poly.type
_entity_poly.pdbx_seq_one_letter_code
_entity_poly.pdbx_strand_id
1 'polypeptide(L)' 'MNIRFTIEEENIIAIYAEDSRERTIDNINSAMPYMDEDMRQLAATAVNKLQSMTDSAFSETVFTLTDDE' A
#
# COMPACT_ATOMS: atom_id res chain seq x y z
N MET A 1 -5.40 -12.00 -11.93
CA MET A 1 -3.96 -11.72 -11.75
C MET A 1 -3.78 -11.51 -10.25
N ASN A 2 -3.11 -12.41 -9.53
CA ASN A 2 -2.89 -12.21 -8.09
C ASN A 2 -1.79 -11.17 -7.94
N ILE A 3 -2.17 -9.97 -7.50
CA ILE A 3 -1.23 -8.89 -7.21
C ILE A 3 -0.48 -9.31 -5.95
N ARG A 4 0.85 -9.43 -6.06
CA ARG A 4 1.73 -9.74 -4.93
C ARG A 4 2.43 -8.47 -4.49
N PHE A 5 2.34 -8.18 -3.21
CA PHE A 5 3.11 -7.14 -2.55
C PHE A 5 4.41 -7.73 -1.98
N THR A 6 5.43 -6.90 -1.90
CA THR A 6 6.62 -7.17 -1.07
C THR A 6 6.33 -6.74 0.37
N ILE A 7 7.14 -7.23 1.32
CA ILE A 7 6.98 -6.88 2.73
C ILE A 7 7.05 -5.37 2.94
N GLU A 8 7.97 -4.68 2.27
CA GLU A 8 8.08 -3.22 2.32
C GLU A 8 6.81 -2.52 1.82
N GLU A 9 6.17 -3.04 0.76
CA GLU A 9 4.94 -2.46 0.22
C GLU A 9 3.78 -2.70 1.18
N GLU A 10 3.67 -3.91 1.74
CA GLU A 10 2.66 -4.23 2.75
C GLU A 10 2.84 -3.37 4.00
N ASN A 11 4.08 -3.09 4.41
CA ASN A 11 4.37 -2.21 5.54
C ASN A 11 3.88 -0.78 5.29
N ILE A 12 4.16 -0.19 4.12
CA ILE A 12 3.63 1.14 3.79
C ILE A 12 2.11 1.12 3.74
N ILE A 13 1.51 0.11 3.09
CA ILE A 13 0.06 0.02 2.98
C ILE A 13 -0.56 -0.11 4.36
N ALA A 14 -0.01 -0.95 5.25
CA ALA A 14 -0.49 -1.17 6.61
C ALA A 14 -0.43 0.11 7.47
N ILE A 15 0.57 0.97 7.28
CA ILE A 15 0.68 2.26 8.01
C ILE A 15 -0.46 3.21 7.63
N TYR A 16 -0.86 3.22 6.36
CA TYR A 16 -1.88 4.12 5.82
C TYR A 16 -3.23 3.45 5.56
N ALA A 17 -3.36 2.17 5.93
CA ALA A 17 -4.53 1.35 5.69
C ALA A 17 -5.74 1.94 6.41
N GLU A 18 -6.84 2.03 5.67
CA GLU A 18 -8.11 2.58 6.14
C GLU A 18 -9.27 1.67 5.77
N ASP A 19 -10.49 2.07 6.18
CA ASP A 19 -11.76 1.38 5.87
C ASP A 19 -11.95 1.00 4.38
N SER A 20 -11.22 1.63 3.46
CA SER A 20 -11.32 1.34 2.03
C SER A 20 -9.99 1.49 1.31
N ARG A 21 -9.86 0.76 0.21
CA ARG A 21 -8.72 0.83 -0.72
C ARG A 21 -8.50 2.24 -1.25
N GLU A 22 -9.56 2.94 -1.66
CA GLU A 22 -9.48 4.32 -2.13
C GLU A 22 -8.95 5.28 -1.05
N ARG A 23 -9.44 5.15 0.19
CA ARG A 23 -8.96 5.94 1.34
C ARG A 23 -7.47 5.68 1.62
N THR A 24 -7.08 4.41 1.57
CA THR A 24 -5.68 4.00 1.74
C THR A 24 -4.80 4.62 0.65
N ILE A 25 -5.23 4.58 -0.61
CA ILE A 25 -4.51 5.21 -1.73
C ILE A 25 -4.39 6.74 -1.53
N ASP A 26 -5.47 7.41 -1.11
CA ASP A 26 -5.48 8.86 -0.90
C ASP A 26 -4.53 9.28 0.24
N ASN A 27 -4.53 8.52 1.35
CA ASN A 27 -3.60 8.70 2.46
C ASN A 27 -2.14 8.54 2.01
N ILE A 28 -1.83 7.48 1.25
CA ILE A 28 -0.47 7.25 0.75
C ILE A 28 -0.05 8.39 -0.17
N ASN A 29 -0.90 8.83 -1.11
CA ASN A 29 -0.59 9.94 -2.01
C ASN A 29 -0.39 11.27 -1.26
N SER A 30 -1.17 11.50 -0.20
CA SER A 30 -1.00 12.68 0.67
C SER A 30 0.31 12.65 1.44
N ALA A 31 0.81 11.47 1.79
CA ALA A 31 2.08 11.28 2.48
C ALA A 31 3.30 11.22 1.53
N MET A 32 3.13 10.82 0.26
CA MET A 32 4.20 10.76 -0.75
C MET A 32 5.09 12.01 -0.86
N PRO A 33 4.60 13.26 -0.80
CA PRO A 33 5.48 14.43 -0.87
C PRO A 33 6.40 14.60 0.35
N TYR A 34 6.13 13.90 1.46
CA TYR A 34 6.93 13.91 2.67
C TYR A 34 7.89 12.72 2.78
N MET A 35 7.82 11.77 1.85
CA MET A 35 8.68 10.57 1.82
C MET A 35 9.98 10.85 1.07
N ASP A 36 11.03 10.12 1.45
CA ASP A 36 12.27 10.04 0.68
C ASP A 36 12.04 9.44 -0.71
N GLU A 37 12.98 9.63 -1.64
CA GLU A 37 12.83 9.20 -3.03
C GLU A 37 12.54 7.70 -3.17
N ASP A 38 13.29 6.85 -2.46
CA ASP A 38 13.08 5.39 -2.41
C ASP A 38 11.70 5.03 -1.84
N MET A 39 11.33 5.61 -0.69
CA MET A 39 10.02 5.38 -0.06
C MET A 39 8.87 5.84 -0.97
N ARG A 40 9.06 6.94 -1.71
CA ARG A 40 8.08 7.44 -2.67
C ARG A 40 7.91 6.49 -3.86
N GLN A 41 9.00 5.91 -4.37
CA GLN A 41 8.90 4.90 -5.43
C GLN A 41 8.16 3.65 -4.94
N LEU A 42 8.43 3.24 -3.69
CA LEU A 42 7.79 2.10 -3.06
C LEU A 42 6.29 2.35 -2.85
N ALA A 43 5.93 3.51 -2.29
CA ALA A 43 4.56 3.97 -2.14
C ALA A 43 3.83 4.09 -3.48
N ALA A 44 4.48 4.62 -4.53
CA ALA A 44 3.89 4.73 -5.86
C ALA A 44 3.60 3.35 -6.48
N THR A 45 4.50 2.39 -6.27
CA THR A 45 4.33 1.01 -6.74
C THR A 45 3.20 0.30 -6.00
N ALA A 46 3.16 0.45 -4.66
CA ALA A 46 2.07 -0.02 -3.81
C ALA A 46 0.72 0.55 -4.26
N VAL A 47 0.64 1.87 -4.49
CA VAL A 47 -0.58 2.53 -5.00
C VAL A 47 -0.99 2.01 -6.37
N ASN A 48 -0.05 1.82 -7.30
CA ASN A 48 -0.36 1.28 -8.63
C ASN A 48 -0.96 -0.13 -8.54
N LYS A 49 -0.39 -0.98 -7.68
CA LYS A 49 -0.90 -2.32 -7.37
C LYS A 49 -2.28 -2.26 -6.72
N LEU A 50 -2.49 -1.37 -5.75
CA LEU A 50 -3.80 -1.14 -5.13
C LEU A 50 -4.83 -0.65 -6.16
N GLN A 51 -4.46 0.21 -7.11
CA GLN A 51 -5.35 0.65 -8.19
C GLN A 51 -5.72 -0.47 -9.16
N SER A 52 -4.84 -1.46 -9.32
CA SER A 52 -5.04 -2.61 -10.21
C SER A 52 -5.89 -3.72 -9.57
N MET A 53 -6.08 -3.72 -8.24
CA MET A 53 -6.95 -4.67 -7.54
C MET A 53 -8.34 -4.12 -7.25
N THR A 54 -9.27 -5.04 -7.01
CA THR A 54 -10.64 -4.73 -6.60
C THR A 54 -10.74 -4.50 -5.10
N ASP A 55 -11.79 -3.81 -4.66
CA ASP A 55 -12.04 -3.56 -3.23
C ASP A 55 -12.28 -4.87 -2.46
N SER A 56 -12.86 -5.89 -3.10
CA SER A 56 -12.96 -7.24 -2.51
C SER A 56 -11.59 -7.85 -2.23
N ALA A 57 -10.68 -7.82 -3.21
CA ALA A 57 -9.33 -8.36 -3.03
C ALA A 57 -8.56 -7.59 -1.97
N PHE A 58 -8.74 -6.26 -1.90
CA PHE A 58 -8.15 -5.43 -0.84
C PHE A 58 -8.69 -5.84 0.54
N SER A 59 -10.00 -5.99 0.69
CA SER A 59 -10.60 -6.41 1.97
C SER A 59 -10.25 -7.85 2.37
N GLU A 60 -9.95 -8.71 1.41
CA GLU A 60 -9.44 -10.07 1.66
C GLU A 60 -7.94 -10.08 2.00
N THR A 61 -7.20 -9.04 1.60
CA THR A 61 -5.76 -8.91 1.85
C THR A 61 -5.54 -8.24 3.20
N VAL A 62 -4.90 -8.93 4.12
CA VAL A 62 -4.55 -8.38 5.43
C VAL A 62 -3.12 -7.85 5.36
N PHE A 63 -2.97 -6.53 5.31
CA PHE A 63 -1.66 -5.88 5.36
C PHE A 63 -1.19 -5.84 6.82
N THR A 64 -0.16 -6.61 7.15
CA THR A 64 0.46 -6.61 8.47
C THR A 64 1.82 -5.91 8.42
N LEU A 65 2.09 -5.07 9.41
CA LEU A 65 3.43 -4.58 9.67
C LEU A 65 4.31 -5.76 10.08
N THR A 66 5.16 -6.18 9.15
CA THR A 66 6.07 -7.30 9.32
C THR A 66 7.46 -6.73 9.20
N ASP A 67 8.19 -6.71 10.32
CA ASP A 67 9.63 -6.50 10.31
C ASP A 67 10.20 -7.82 9.79
N ASP A 68 10.76 -7.85 8.58
CA ASP A 68 11.55 -9.00 8.14
C ASP A 68 12.65 -9.22 9.20
N GLU A 69 12.52 -10.28 10.02
CA GLU A 69 13.59 -10.75 10.92
C GLU A 69 14.82 -11.26 10.15
#